data_AF-A0A7V0IT20-F1
#
_entry.id   AF-A0A7V0IT20-F1
#
_cell.length_a   1.000
_cell.length_b   1.000
_cell.length_c   1.000
_cell.angle_alpha   90.00
_cell.angle_beta   90.00
_cell.angle_gamma   90.00
#
_symmetry.space_group_name_H-M   'P 1'
#
loop_
_entity.id
_entity.type
_entity.pdbx_description
1 polymer ?
#
loop_
_entity_poly.entity_id
_entity_poly.type
_entity_poly.pdbx_seq_one_letter_code
_entity_poly.pdbx_strand_id
1 'polypeptide(L)' 'MAERDPLDGLLRSEVDERIRDGALNLAQESVSRSTADIVKANVVTRFNLILAVLLVVILFVAPIQDALFGLVMVANTA' A
#
# COMPACT_ATOMS: atom_id res chain seq x y z
N MET A 1 16.11 -11.03 45.37
CA MET A 1 15.88 -9.93 44.41
C MET A 1 14.49 -9.41 44.69
N ALA A 2 14.32 -8.12 44.95
CA ALA A 2 13.00 -7.56 45.27
C ALA A 2 12.12 -7.59 44.01
N GLU A 3 10.93 -8.15 44.12
CA GLU A 3 9.86 -8.03 43.13
C GLU A 3 9.56 -6.53 42.96
N ARG A 4 9.67 -5.99 41.74
CA ARG A 4 9.34 -4.58 41.48
C ARG A 4 7.88 -4.46 41.06
N ASP A 5 7.22 -3.41 41.52
CA ASP A 5 5.84 -3.14 41.14
C ASP A 5 5.77 -2.91 39.62
N PRO A 6 4.86 -3.59 38.88
CA PRO A 6 4.61 -3.32 37.47
C PRO A 6 4.28 -1.85 37.16
N LEU A 7 3.85 -1.07 38.15
CA LEU A 7 3.57 0.36 38.04
C LEU A 7 4.83 1.24 38.17
N ASP A 8 5.93 0.70 38.68
CA ASP A 8 7.21 1.41 38.72
C ASP A 8 7.78 1.46 37.29
N GLY A 9 7.96 2.68 36.78
CA GLY A 9 8.60 2.91 35.49
C GLY A 9 10.05 2.39 35.44
N LEU A 10 10.56 2.25 34.21
CA LEU A 10 11.93 1.79 33.96
C LEU A 10 12.99 2.75 34.50
N LEU A 11 14.03 2.19 35.11
CA LEU A 11 15.27 2.88 35.44
C LEU A 11 16.10 3.14 34.19
N ARG A 12 16.99 4.13 34.26
CA ARG A 12 17.92 4.46 33.17
C ARG A 12 18.73 3.26 32.70
N SER A 13 19.25 2.44 33.61
CA SER A 13 20.00 1.23 33.27
C SER A 13 19.18 0.21 32.48
N GLU A 14 17.89 0.06 32.82
CA GLU A 14 16.96 -0.86 32.18
C GLU A 14 16.54 -0.34 30.78
N VAL A 15 16.54 0.98 30.59
CA VAL A 15 16.36 1.62 29.28
C VAL A 15 17.62 1.44 28.42
N ASP A 16 18.81 1.65 28.98
CA ASP A 16 20.08 1.50 28.26
C ASP A 16 20.30 0.06 27.79
N GLU A 17 19.94 -0.93 28.61
CA GLU A 17 19.95 -2.35 28.24
C GLU A 17 19.03 -2.62 27.05
N ARG A 18 17.78 -2.12 27.09
CA ARG A 18 16.82 -2.26 25.99
C ARG A 18 17.29 -1.57 24.70
N ILE A 19 17.95 -0.41 24.80
CA ILE A 19 18.53 0.27 23.64
C ILE A 19 19.64 -0.59 23.03
N ARG A 20 20.54 -1.12 23.87
CA ARG A 20 21.64 -1.99 23.42
C ARG A 20 21.15 -3.27 22.77
N ASP A 21 20.05 -3.82 23.28
CA ASP A 21 19.42 -5.03 22.76
C ASP A 21 18.53 -4.75 21.53
N GLY A 22 18.43 -3.50 21.10
CA GLY A 22 17.59 -3.10 19.97
C GLY A 22 16.09 -3.24 20.24
N ALA A 23 15.67 -3.39 21.50
CA ALA A 23 14.28 -3.44 21.95
C ALA A 23 13.63 -2.05 21.97
N LEU A 24 13.95 -1.24 20.96
CA LEU A 24 13.36 0.06 20.71
C LEU A 24 12.09 -0.13 19.88
N ASN A 25 11.01 0.57 20.27
CA ASN A 25 9.79 0.64 19.48
C ASN A 25 9.97 1.64 18.33
N LEU A 26 10.86 1.30 17.39
CA LEU A 26 11.01 2.04 16.14
C LEU A 26 10.03 1.43 15.14
N ALA A 27 9.18 2.27 14.57
CA ALA A 27 8.49 1.89 13.36
C ALA A 27 9.56 1.60 12.30
N GLN A 28 9.42 0.49 11.57
CA GLN A 28 10.17 0.36 10.33
C GLN A 28 9.85 1.59 9.49
N GLU A 29 10.90 2.23 8.97
CA GLU A 29 10.73 3.29 7.99
C GLU A 29 9.92 2.68 6.85
N SER A 30 8.62 3.00 6.81
CA SER A 30 7.75 2.48 5.77
C SER A 30 8.35 3.01 4.50
N VAL A 31 8.86 2.12 3.65
CA VAL A 31 9.30 2.49 2.31
C VAL A 31 8.05 3.02 1.64
N SER A 32 7.87 4.34 1.70
CA SER A 32 6.72 5.00 1.12
C SER A 32 6.82 4.67 -0.36
N ARG A 33 5.84 3.92 -0.84
CA ARG A 33 5.80 3.58 -2.26
C ARG A 33 5.72 4.90 -3.01
N SER A 34 6.49 5.05 -4.07
CA SER A 34 6.37 6.23 -4.91
C SER A 34 4.93 6.31 -5.44
N THR A 35 4.44 7.51 -5.74
CA THR A 35 3.11 7.67 -6.38
C THR A 35 3.02 6.82 -7.64
N ALA A 36 4.12 6.69 -8.39
CA ALA A 36 4.20 5.83 -9.56
C ALA A 36 4.04 4.33 -9.23
N ASP A 37 4.62 3.86 -8.13
CA ASP A 37 4.47 2.46 -7.68
C ASP A 37 3.04 2.15 -7.23
N ILE A 38 2.38 3.12 -6.59
CA ILE A 38 0.98 3.01 -6.19
C ILE A 38 0.10 2.95 -7.44
N VAL A 39 0.29 3.87 -8.39
CA VAL A 39 -0.46 3.90 -9.65
C VAL A 39 -0.25 2.61 -10.43
N LYS A 40 1.00 2.17 -10.61
CA LYS A 40 1.30 0.93 -11.34
C LYS A 40 0.63 -0.30 -10.71
N ALA A 41 0.62 -0.40 -9.38
CA ALA A 41 0.01 -1.53 -8.69
C ALA A 41 -1.51 -1.60 -8.82
N ASN A 42 -2.18 -0.46 -9.02
CA ASN A 42 -3.64 -0.38 -9.17
C ASN A 42 -4.08 -0.39 -10.64
N VAL A 43 -3.27 0.16 -11.54
CA VAL A 43 -3.57 0.21 -12.99
C VAL A 43 -3.25 -1.11 -13.68
N VAL A 44 -2.12 -1.75 -13.37
CA VAL A 44 -1.66 -2.97 -14.07
C VAL A 44 -2.20 -4.22 -13.38
N THR A 45 -3.53 -4.35 -13.37
CA THR A 45 -4.23 -5.50 -12.78
C THR A 45 -4.86 -6.39 -13.85
N ARG A 46 -5.16 -7.65 -13.51
CA ARG A 46 -5.84 -8.59 -14.43
C ARG A 46 -7.23 -8.09 -14.85
N PHE A 47 -7.95 -7.46 -13.92
CA PHE A 47 -9.26 -6.89 -14.20
C PHE A 47 -9.15 -5.75 -15.23
N ASN A 48 -8.21 -4.83 -15.03
CA ASN A 48 -7.96 -3.76 -15.99
C ASN A 48 -7.47 -4.30 -17.34
N LEU A 49 -6.72 -5.41 -17.37
CA LEU A 49 -6.34 -6.04 -18.63
C LEU A 49 -7.56 -6.51 -19.43
N ILE A 50 -8.56 -7.12 -18.78
CA ILE A 50 -9.81 -7.55 -19.43
C ILE A 50 -10.55 -6.35 -20.01
N LEU A 51 -10.66 -5.26 -19.23
CA LEU A 51 -11.31 -4.03 -19.68
C LEU A 51 -10.57 -3.39 -20.86
N ALA A 52 -9.23 -3.36 -20.84
CA ALA A 52 -8.42 -2.86 -21.96
C ALA A 52 -8.65 -3.69 -23.23
N VAL A 53 -8.67 -5.01 -23.12
CA VAL A 53 -8.94 -5.91 -24.26
C VAL A 53 -10.35 -5.66 -24.80
N LEU A 54 -11.35 -5.54 -23.93
CA LEU A 54 -12.72 -5.26 -24.35
C LEU A 54 -12.83 -3.90 -25.05
N LEU A 55 -12.14 -2.88 -24.54
CA LEU A 55 -12.08 -1.56 -25.19
C LEU A 55 -11.47 -1.66 -26.60
N VAL A 56 -10.37 -2.40 -26.76
CA VAL A 56 -9.76 -2.63 -28.08
C VAL A 56 -10.77 -3.28 -29.02
N VAL A 57 -11.50 -4.31 -28.57
CA VAL A 57 -12.55 -4.96 -29.38
C VAL A 57 -13.65 -3.96 -29.77
N ILE A 58 -14.13 -3.15 -28.83
CA ILE A 58 -15.17 -2.13 -29.09
C ILE A 58 -14.69 -1.12 -30.13
N LEU A 59 -13.43 -0.67 -30.08
CA LEU A 59 -12.88 0.27 -31.07
C LEU A 59 -12.91 -0.27 -32.51
N PHE A 60 -12.90 -1.59 -32.70
CA PHE A 60 -12.99 -2.22 -34.03
C PHE A 60 -14.41 -2.61 -34.44
N VAL A 61 -15.28 -2.96 -33.48
CA VAL A 61 -16.58 -3.60 -33.75
C VAL A 61 -17.76 -2.66 -33.54
N ALA A 62 -17.66 -1.72 -32.60
CA ALA A 62 -18.78 -0.94 -32.12
C ALA A 62 -18.65 0.56 -32.44
N PRO A 63 -19.76 1.30 -32.53
CA PRO A 63 -19.74 2.75 -32.60
C PRO A 63 -18.95 3.34 -31.43
N ILE A 64 -18.17 4.40 -31.67
CA ILE A 64 -17.27 4.96 -30.65
C ILE A 64 -17.98 5.49 -29.39
N GLN A 65 -19.31 5.64 -29.46
CA GLN A 65 -20.18 5.97 -28.32
C GLN A 65 -20.19 4.87 -27.26
N ASP A 66 -20.03 3.60 -27.66
CA ASP A 66 -19.93 2.45 -26.75
C ASP A 66 -18.54 2.37 -26.09
N ALA A 67 -17.53 3.04 -26.66
CA ALA A 67 -16.19 3.15 -26.08
C ALA A 67 -16.13 4.09 -24.87
N LEU A 68 -17.20 4.84 -24.56
CA LEU A 68 -17.30 5.66 -23.34
C LEU A 68 -17.17 4.82 -22.06
N PHE A 69 -17.47 3.52 -22.12
CA PHE A 69 -17.20 2.59 -21.01
C PHE A 69 -15.70 2.47 -20.66
N GLY A 70 -14.80 2.68 -21.63
CA GLY A 70 -13.35 2.75 -21.39
C GLY A 70 -12.95 3.94 -20.50
N LEU A 71 -13.77 4.97 -20.41
CA LEU A 71 -13.56 6.10 -19.50
C LEU A 71 -13.91 5.73 -18.05
N VAL A 72 -14.93 4.88 -17.85
CA VAL A 72 -15.28 4.30 -16.54
C VAL A 72 -14.16 3.41 -16.02
N MET A 73 -13.48 2.66 -16.90
CA MET A 73 -12.29 1.88 -16.54
C MET A 73 -11.17 2.75 -15.96
N VAL A 74 -10.83 3.87 -16.63
CA VAL A 74 -9.80 4.80 -16.13
C VAL A 74 -10.24 5.44 -14.81
N ALA A 75 -11.50 5.85 -14.71
CA ALA A 75 -12.06 6.48 -13.51
C ALA A 75 -12.20 5.52 -12.31
N ASN A 76 -12.30 4.20 -12.54
CA ASN A 76 -12.37 3.20 -11.48
C ASN A 76 -10.98 2.79 -10.96
N THR A 77 -9.92 3.28 -11.61
CA THR A 77 -8.56 2.95 -11.21
C THR A 77 -8.08 3.90 -10.10
N ALA A 78 -8.44 3.51 -8.86
CA ALA A 78 -8.20 4.15 -7.56
C ALA A 78 -8.94 5.47 -7.29
#